data_AF-A0AB73SZH7-F1
#
_entry.id   AF-A0AB73SZH7-F1
#
_cell.length_a   1.000
_cell.length_b   1.000
_cell.length_c   1.000
_cell.angle_alpha   90.00
_cell.angle_beta   90.00
_cell.angle_gamma   90.00
#
_symmetry.space_group_name_H-M   'P 1'
#
loop_
_entity.id
_entity.type
_entity.pdbx_description
1 polymer ?
#
loop_
_entity_poly.entity_id
_entity_poly.type
_entity_poly.pdbx_seq_one_letter_code
_entity_poly.pdbx_strand_id
1 'polypeptide(L)'
;MIFEELKEIELSGEKYPIKCDLLVLEQLQEEFGSVADFENKLLGIEYLKDAEGEYIRDKEGKRKANIGIPDTKAINKGLYLMVREGLEIKGGAADGKTLSREGLLRKVDKSYTEISKIVHEAFAECFEGKNGKATQGTN
;
A
#
# COMPACT_ATOMS: atom_id res chain seq x y z
N MET A 1 -26.41 6.66 -1.93
CA MET A 1 -25.01 6.41 -1.58
C MET A 1 -24.31 5.97 -2.84
N ILE A 2 -23.22 6.64 -3.23
CA ILE A 2 -22.37 6.18 -4.32
C ILE A 2 -21.39 5.20 -3.66
N PHE A 3 -21.52 3.91 -3.95
CA PHE A 3 -20.44 2.97 -3.70
C PHE A 3 -19.42 3.22 -4.81
N GLU A 4 -18.27 3.78 -4.48
CA GLU A 4 -17.16 3.87 -5.44
C GLU A 4 -16.77 2.44 -5.84
N GLU A 5 -16.65 2.21 -7.14
CA GLU A 5 -16.16 0.94 -7.68
C GLU A 5 -14.71 0.75 -7.19
N LEU A 6 -14.47 -0.32 -6.43
CA LEU A 6 -13.13 -0.64 -5.95
C LEU A 6 -12.21 -0.95 -7.14
N LYS A 7 -11.01 -0.40 -7.12
CA LYS A 7 -9.96 -0.78 -8.07
C LYS A 7 -9.65 -2.26 -7.92
N GLU A 8 -9.24 -2.89 -9.01
CA GLU A 8 -8.91 -4.32 -9.05
C GLU A 8 -7.47 -4.54 -9.53
N ILE A 9 -6.81 -5.52 -8.94
CA ILE A 9 -5.55 -6.10 -9.42
C ILE A 9 -5.83 -7.46 -10.05
N GLU A 10 -5.25 -7.72 -11.23
CA GLU A 10 -5.32 -9.04 -11.87
C GLU A 10 -4.08 -9.86 -11.55
N LEU A 11 -4.27 -11.06 -10.98
CA LEU A 11 -3.22 -12.00 -10.58
C LEU A 11 -3.54 -13.38 -11.15
N SER A 12 -2.70 -13.90 -12.05
CA SER A 12 -2.90 -15.19 -12.73
C SER A 12 -4.27 -15.31 -13.39
N GLY A 13 -4.75 -14.23 -14.02
CA GLY A 13 -6.04 -14.15 -14.71
C GLY A 13 -7.26 -13.98 -13.79
N GLU A 14 -7.07 -13.89 -12.47
CA GLU A 14 -8.14 -13.63 -11.51
C GLU A 14 -8.08 -12.18 -11.00
N LYS A 15 -9.24 -11.53 -10.89
CA LYS A 15 -9.34 -10.15 -10.43
C LYS A 15 -9.65 -10.07 -8.94
N TYR A 16 -8.91 -9.23 -8.24
CA TYR A 16 -9.02 -9.01 -6.80
C TYR A 16 -9.26 -7.53 -6.54
N PRO A 17 -10.30 -7.14 -5.79
CA PRO A 17 -10.42 -5.76 -5.33
C PRO A 17 -9.24 -5.41 -4.42
N ILE A 18 -8.71 -4.20 -4.54
CA ILE A 18 -7.63 -3.68 -3.70
C ILE A 18 -8.07 -2.37 -3.05
N LYS A 19 -7.93 -2.27 -1.73
CA LYS A 19 -8.29 -1.07 -0.99
C LYS A 19 -7.33 -0.83 0.17
N CYS A 20 -6.80 0.39 0.28
CA CYS A 20 -6.20 0.88 1.51
C CYS A 20 -7.19 1.81 2.21
N ASP A 21 -7.36 1.61 3.51
CA ASP A 21 -8.19 2.40 4.39
C ASP A 21 -7.53 2.55 5.77
N LEU A 22 -8.23 3.13 6.75
CA LEU A 22 -7.68 3.34 8.09
C LEU A 22 -7.32 2.02 8.80
N LEU A 23 -8.08 0.94 8.58
CA LEU A 23 -7.80 -0.36 9.19
C LEU A 23 -6.51 -0.96 8.62
N VAL A 24 -6.33 -0.89 7.30
CA VAL A 24 -5.09 -1.31 6.65
C VAL A 24 -3.91 -0.48 7.15
N LEU A 25 -4.06 0.85 7.28
CA LEU A 25 -3.00 1.72 7.78
C LEU A 25 -2.59 1.37 9.22
N GLU A 26 -3.55 1.11 10.12
CA GLU A 26 -3.28 0.69 11.49
C GLU A 26 -2.46 -0.61 11.52
N GLN A 27 -2.86 -1.60 10.73
CA GLN A 27 -2.16 -2.90 10.65
C GLN A 27 -0.76 -2.79 10.04
N LEU A 28 -0.57 -1.88 9.08
CA LEU A 28 0.76 -1.58 8.54
C LEU A 28 1.63 -0.87 9.57
N GLN A 29 1.07 0.07 10.33
CA GLN A 29 1.79 0.75 11.40
C GLN A 29 2.23 -0.23 12.50
N GLU A 30 1.36 -1.16 12.90
CA GLU A 30 1.69 -2.20 13.88
C GLU A 30 2.86 -3.08 13.42
N GLU A 31 2.90 -3.45 12.13
CA GLU A 31 3.93 -4.33 11.57
C GLU A 31 5.27 -3.63 11.29
N PHE A 32 5.22 -2.37 10.83
CA PHE A 32 6.40 -1.64 10.33
C PHE A 32 6.86 -0.48 11.23
N GLY A 33 6.15 -0.23 12.34
CA GLY A 33 6.43 0.84 13.30
C GLY A 33 5.80 2.17 12.92
N SER A 34 5.89 2.56 11.65
CA SER A 34 5.17 3.70 11.10
C SER A 34 4.73 3.47 9.67
N VAL A 35 3.70 4.20 9.26
CA VAL A 35 3.21 4.20 7.89
C VAL A 35 4.27 4.75 6.90
N ALA A 36 5.10 5.69 7.35
CA ALA A 36 6.23 6.20 6.58
C ALA A 36 7.34 5.15 6.40
N ASP A 37 7.62 4.34 7.43
CA ASP A 37 8.61 3.25 7.32
C ASP A 37 8.14 2.15 6.38
N PHE A 38 6.83 1.85 6.39
CA PHE A 38 6.22 0.98 5.38
C PHE A 38 6.41 1.54 3.96
N GLU A 39 6.08 2.80 3.72
CA GLU A 39 6.23 3.42 2.39
C GLU A 39 7.69 3.44 1.92
N ASN A 40 8.62 3.82 2.80
CA ASN A 40 10.05 3.81 2.47
C ASN A 40 10.52 2.40 2.07
N LYS A 41 10.11 1.37 2.81
CA LYS A 41 10.40 -0.03 2.49
C LYS A 41 9.76 -0.47 1.17
N LEU A 42 8.53 -0.03 0.91
CA LEU A 42 7.81 -0.31 -0.33
C LEU A 42 8.48 0.34 -1.55
N LEU A 43 9.14 1.47 -1.38
CA LEU A 43 9.87 2.19 -2.43
C LEU A 43 11.38 1.88 -2.47
N GLY A 44 11.88 1.05 -1.56
CA GLY A 44 13.32 0.75 -1.44
C GLY A 44 14.17 1.94 -0.97
N ILE A 45 13.58 2.88 -0.24
CA ILE A 45 14.25 4.08 0.26
C ILE A 45 14.88 3.79 1.63
N GLU A 46 16.18 4.01 1.75
CA GLU A 46 16.91 3.95 3.02
C GLU A 46 17.63 5.27 3.29
N TYR A 47 17.20 6.00 4.32
CA TYR A 47 17.84 7.26 4.71
C TYR A 47 19.17 7.01 5.42
N LEU A 48 20.20 7.70 4.98
CA LEU A 48 21.54 7.60 5.54
C LEU A 48 21.61 8.28 6.90
N LYS A 49 22.27 7.63 7.86
CA LYS A 49 22.54 8.14 9.21
C LYS A 49 24.04 8.21 9.48
N ASP A 50 24.47 9.16 10.31
CA ASP A 50 25.84 9.25 10.80
C ASP A 50 26.10 8.27 11.96
N ALA A 51 27.30 8.33 12.56
CA ALA A 51 27.71 7.42 13.63
C ALA A 51 26.89 7.60 14.91
N GLU A 52 26.30 8.77 15.10
CA GLU A 52 25.45 9.17 16.21
C GLU A 52 23.98 8.82 15.97
N GLY A 53 23.63 8.39 14.75
CA GLY A 53 22.27 7.97 14.37
C GLY A 53 21.40 9.09 13.81
N GLU A 54 21.96 10.27 13.56
CA GLU A 54 21.28 11.42 13.00
C GLU A 54 21.24 11.35 11.46
N TYR A 55 20.18 11.88 10.86
CA TYR A 55 20.02 11.84 9.40
C TYR A 55 21.04 12.73 8.70
N ILE A 56 21.81 12.14 7.78
CA ILE A 56 22.73 12.88 6.93
C ILE A 56 21.91 13.73 5.95
N ARG A 57 22.23 15.03 5.87
CA ARG A 57 21.57 15.97 4.97
C ARG A 57 22.52 16.47 3.87
N ASP A 58 21.98 16.77 2.71
CA ASP A 58 22.70 17.42 1.62
C ASP A 58 22.82 18.95 1.85
N LYS A 59 23.44 19.64 0.88
CA LYS A 59 23.66 21.10 0.93
C LYS A 59 22.36 21.91 0.92
N GLU A 60 21.23 21.31 0.51
CA GLU A 60 19.90 21.92 0.52
C GLU A 60 19.11 21.58 1.80
N GLY A 61 19.70 20.83 2.73
CA GLY A 61 19.06 20.39 3.97
C GLY A 61 18.14 19.17 3.81
N LYS A 62 18.09 18.55 2.64
CA LYS A 62 17.30 17.33 2.39
C LYS A 62 18.03 16.10 2.93
N ARG A 63 17.28 15.13 3.46
CA ARG A 63 17.87 13.86 3.93
C ARG A 63 18.43 13.09 2.73
N LYS A 64 19.67 12.63 2.84
CA LYS A 64 20.28 11.74 1.84
C LYS A 64 19.69 10.34 2.00
N ALA A 65 19.36 9.71 0.88
CA ALA A 65 18.85 8.35 0.85
C ALA A 65 19.55 7.52 -0.23
N ASN A 66 19.67 6.22 0.04
CA ASN A 66 19.92 5.22 -0.99
C ASN A 66 18.58 4.70 -1.50
N ILE A 67 18.47 4.55 -2.82
CA ILE A 67 17.34 3.88 -3.46
C ILE A 67 17.84 2.49 -3.89
N GLY A 68 17.28 1.47 -3.27
CA GLY A 68 17.61 0.08 -3.49
C GLY A 68 16.43 -0.72 -4.03
N ILE A 69 16.48 -2.03 -3.79
CA ILE A 69 15.38 -2.94 -4.09
C ILE A 69 14.33 -2.77 -2.98
N PRO A 70 13.03 -2.70 -3.30
CA PRO A 70 12.00 -2.71 -2.28
C PRO A 70 12.07 -3.92 -1.33
N ASP A 71 11.46 -3.78 -0.15
CA ASP A 71 11.40 -4.84 0.85
C ASP A 71 10.28 -5.85 0.57
N THR A 72 10.63 -7.12 0.42
CA THR A 72 9.66 -8.16 0.00
C THR A 72 8.57 -8.40 1.04
N LYS A 73 8.87 -8.19 2.32
CA LYS A 73 7.89 -8.31 3.40
C LYS A 73 6.87 -7.17 3.30
N ALA A 74 7.33 -5.94 3.06
CA ALA A 74 6.46 -4.77 2.85
C ALA A 74 5.50 -4.99 1.68
N ILE A 75 6.01 -5.40 0.52
CA ILE A 75 5.15 -5.69 -0.64
C ILE A 75 4.11 -6.76 -0.32
N ASN A 76 4.56 -7.92 0.18
CA ASN A 76 3.67 -9.05 0.39
C ASN A 76 2.61 -8.77 1.47
N LYS A 77 2.98 -8.03 2.53
CA LYS A 77 2.05 -7.62 3.59
C LYS A 77 1.06 -6.59 3.05
N GLY A 78 1.54 -5.55 2.37
CA GLY A 78 0.70 -4.51 1.78
C GLY A 78 -0.32 -5.07 0.81
N LEU A 79 0.13 -5.88 -0.16
CA LEU A 79 -0.75 -6.55 -1.12
C LEU A 79 -1.83 -7.39 -0.41
N TYR A 80 -1.43 -8.22 0.55
CA TYR A 80 -2.38 -9.08 1.26
C TYR A 80 -3.43 -8.30 2.04
N LEU A 81 -3.01 -7.31 2.84
CA LEU A 81 -3.94 -6.53 3.65
C LEU A 81 -4.92 -5.75 2.77
N MET A 82 -4.43 -5.11 1.71
CA MET A 82 -5.26 -4.29 0.85
C MET A 82 -6.24 -5.12 0.00
N VAL A 83 -5.82 -6.31 -0.46
CA VAL A 83 -6.71 -7.22 -1.18
C VAL A 83 -7.76 -7.81 -0.25
N ARG A 84 -7.37 -8.21 0.97
CA ARG A 84 -8.32 -8.72 1.96
C ARG A 84 -9.37 -7.66 2.31
N GLU A 85 -8.95 -6.42 2.54
CA GLU A 85 -9.87 -5.30 2.81
C GLU A 85 -10.83 -5.06 1.65
N GLY A 86 -10.32 -5.02 0.42
CA GLY A 86 -11.14 -4.88 -0.78
C GLY A 86 -12.18 -5.99 -0.91
N LEU A 87 -11.80 -7.23 -0.58
CA LEU A 87 -12.72 -8.37 -0.60
C LEU A 87 -13.80 -8.22 0.48
N GLU A 88 -13.43 -7.86 1.71
CA GLU A 88 -14.37 -7.65 2.82
C GLU A 88 -15.40 -6.56 2.47
N ILE A 89 -14.97 -5.42 1.92
CA ILE A 89 -15.84 -4.33 1.49
C ILE A 89 -16.78 -4.74 0.34
N LYS A 90 -16.28 -5.50 -0.66
CA LYS A 90 -17.07 -5.93 -1.82
C LYS A 90 -18.17 -6.96 -1.46
N GLY A 91 -18.17 -7.48 -0.23
CA GLY A 91 -19.14 -8.46 0.26
C GLY A 91 -18.53 -9.83 0.60
N GLY A 92 -17.20 -9.92 0.77
CA GLY A 92 -16.38 -11.12 0.90
C GLY A 92 -16.53 -11.94 2.18
N ALA A 93 -17.72 -11.96 2.79
CA ALA A 93 -18.16 -13.09 3.62
C ALA A 93 -19.26 -13.93 2.93
N ALA A 94 -19.84 -13.47 1.82
CA ALA A 94 -20.96 -14.15 1.16
C ALA A 94 -20.55 -15.40 0.35
N ASP A 95 -19.29 -15.49 -0.08
CA ASP A 95 -18.81 -16.58 -0.95
C ASP A 95 -17.97 -17.65 -0.22
N GLY A 96 -17.73 -17.49 1.09
CA GLY A 96 -17.04 -18.47 1.94
C GLY A 96 -15.57 -18.76 1.60
N LYS A 97 -14.98 -18.08 0.60
CA LYS A 97 -13.57 -18.24 0.25
C LYS A 97 -12.68 -17.39 1.15
N THR A 98 -12.15 -18.00 2.21
CA THR A 98 -11.04 -17.43 2.97
C THR A 98 -9.81 -17.34 2.07
N LEU A 99 -9.44 -16.13 1.62
CA LEU A 99 -8.19 -15.92 0.92
C LEU A 99 -7.03 -15.98 1.92
N SER A 100 -6.22 -17.04 1.85
CA SER A 100 -4.98 -17.10 2.62
C SER A 100 -3.90 -16.22 1.99
N ARG A 101 -3.00 -15.72 2.82
CA ARG A 101 -1.82 -14.96 2.37
C ARG A 101 -1.00 -15.75 1.35
N GLU A 102 -0.70 -17.02 1.64
CA GLU A 102 0.09 -17.88 0.75
C GLU A 102 -0.65 -18.15 -0.56
N GLY A 103 -1.98 -18.29 -0.51
CA GLY A 103 -2.82 -18.49 -1.68
C GLY A 103 -2.77 -17.29 -2.63
N LEU A 104 -2.86 -16.07 -2.09
CA LEU A 104 -2.72 -14.84 -2.86
C LEU A 104 -1.32 -14.69 -3.47
N LEU A 105 -0.28 -14.84 -2.65
CA LEU A 105 1.10 -14.61 -3.10
C LEU A 105 1.56 -15.60 -4.18
N ARG A 106 1.04 -16.83 -4.18
CA ARG A 106 1.30 -17.82 -5.24
C ARG A 106 0.66 -17.46 -6.59
N LYS A 107 -0.32 -16.56 -6.61
CA LYS A 107 -0.98 -16.06 -7.84
C LYS A 107 -0.28 -14.84 -8.43
N VAL A 108 0.71 -14.28 -7.73
CA VAL A 108 1.50 -13.15 -8.25
C VAL A 108 2.30 -13.61 -9.46
N ASP A 109 1.91 -13.11 -10.63
CA ASP A 109 2.50 -13.38 -11.94
C ASP A 109 3.23 -12.16 -12.53
N LYS A 110 3.30 -11.06 -11.77
CA LYS A 110 3.98 -9.82 -12.15
C LYS A 110 5.34 -9.71 -11.49
N SER A 111 6.19 -8.84 -12.03
CA SER A 111 7.47 -8.54 -11.42
C SER A 111 7.29 -7.89 -10.03
N TYR A 112 8.30 -8.08 -9.19
CA TYR A 112 8.34 -7.52 -7.85
C TYR A 112 8.14 -6.00 -7.82
N THR A 113 8.75 -5.28 -8.77
CA THR A 113 8.64 -3.82 -8.91
C THR A 113 7.27 -3.36 -9.38
N GLU A 114 6.58 -4.14 -10.20
CA GLU A 114 5.20 -3.83 -10.60
C GLU A 114 4.23 -3.97 -9.43
N ILE A 115 4.38 -5.02 -8.61
CA ILE A 115 3.55 -5.15 -7.41
C ILE A 115 3.85 -4.03 -6.41
N SER A 116 5.12 -3.64 -6.24
CA SER A 116 5.50 -2.47 -5.42
C SER A 116 4.70 -1.23 -5.82
N LYS A 117 4.70 -0.93 -7.12
CA LYS A 117 4.00 0.23 -7.68
C LYS A 117 2.49 0.15 -7.44
N ILE A 118 1.86 -1.00 -7.69
CA ILE A 118 0.41 -1.17 -7.50
C ILE A 118 0.03 -1.01 -6.03
N VAL A 119 0.81 -1.59 -5.11
CA VAL A 119 0.59 -1.44 -3.67
C VAL A 119 0.79 0.02 -3.25
N HIS A 120 1.78 0.72 -3.83
CA HIS A 120 2.05 2.13 -3.53
C HIS A 120 0.94 3.06 -4.03
N GLU A 121 0.39 2.79 -5.22
CA GLU A 121 -0.76 3.53 -5.75
C GLU A 121 -1.99 3.38 -4.85
N ALA A 122 -2.34 2.14 -4.47
CA ALA A 122 -3.44 1.88 -3.55
C ALA A 122 -3.22 2.50 -2.16
N PHE A 123 -1.97 2.53 -1.70
CA PHE A 123 -1.57 3.18 -0.46
C PHE A 123 -1.74 4.70 -0.52
N ALA A 124 -1.25 5.35 -1.58
CA ALA A 124 -1.30 6.79 -1.76
C ALA A 124 -2.74 7.33 -1.80
N GLU A 125 -3.67 6.57 -2.39
CA GLU A 125 -5.11 6.88 -2.40
C GLU A 125 -5.71 7.04 -1.00
N CYS A 126 -5.12 6.45 0.04
CA CYS A 126 -5.60 6.63 1.41
C CYS A 126 -5.33 8.04 1.95
N PHE A 127 -4.39 8.78 1.36
CA PHE A 127 -4.00 10.13 1.73
C PHE A 127 -4.61 11.20 0.81
N GLU A 128 -5.02 10.79 -0.38
CA GLU A 128 -5.83 11.61 -1.28
C GLU A 128 -7.25 11.71 -0.70
N GLY A 129 -7.49 12.71 0.17
CA GLY A 129 -8.81 12.93 0.75
C GLY A 129 -9.93 12.97 -0.30
N LYS A 130 -11.17 12.65 0.08
CA LYS A 130 -12.40 12.69 -0.76
C LYS A 130 -12.74 14.05 -1.42
N ASN A 131 -11.83 15.01 -1.44
CA ASN A 131 -12.02 16.40 -1.84
C ASN A 131 -11.53 16.72 -3.26
N GLY A 132 -11.87 15.87 -4.23
CA GLY A 132 -11.85 16.26 -5.65
C GLY A 132 -13.17 16.87 -6.12
N LYS A 133 -14.30 16.51 -5.49
CA LYS A 133 -15.66 16.94 -5.90
C LYS A 133 -16.64 17.05 -4.72
N ALA A 134 -16.27 17.76 -3.66
CA ALA A 134 -17.26 18.28 -2.73
C ALA A 134 -17.72 19.66 -3.23
N THR A 135 -18.83 19.64 -3.98
CA THR A 135 -19.84 20.70 -4.07
C THR A 135 -19.32 22.14 -4.21
N GLN A 136 -19.16 22.62 -5.45
CA GLN A 136 -19.44 24.03 -5.72
C GLN A 136 -20.95 24.23 -5.52
N GLY A 137 -21.34 24.44 -4.26
CA GLY A 137 -22.63 25.02 -3.93
C GLY A 137 -22.58 26.47 -4.39
N THR A 138 -23.27 26.75 -5.49
CA THR A 138 -23.69 28.10 -5.85
C THR A 138 -24.37 28.76 -4.64
N ASN A 139 -23.84 29.90 -4.22
CA ASN A 139 -24.59 31.03 -3.69
C ASN A 139 -23.79 32.31 -3.96
#